data_AF-A0A0F9T1U8-F1
#
_entry.id   AF-A0A0F9T1U8-F1
#
_cell.length_a   1.000
_cell.length_b   1.000
_cell.length_c   1.000
_cell.angle_alpha   90.00
_cell.angle_beta   90.00
_cell.angle_gamma   90.00
#
_symmetry.space_group_name_H-M   'P 1'
#
loop_
_entity.id
_entity.type
_entity.pdbx_description
1 polymer ?
#
loop_
_entity_poly.entity_id
_entity_poly.type
_entity_poly.pdbx_seq_one_letter_code
_entity_poly.pdbx_strand_id
1 'polypeptide(L)'
;MNSYEAKQEARKARYEELAEKNQAEAAREFHKGDLREEVSGIPFGQPIRVGHHSEGRHRNAIKRANNAMRRGIEAQSKAGHYAAKAANVGKGGISSDDPEAVVKLREKLAKLEARQERMKAGGREVGA
;
A
#
# COMPACT_ATOMS: atom_id res chain seq x y z
N MET A 1 1.72 24.01 -13.69
CA MET A 1 1.86 22.54 -13.65
C MET A 1 2.26 22.06 -15.03
N ASN A 2 3.39 21.37 -15.12
CA ASN A 2 3.89 20.83 -16.37
C ASN A 2 3.10 19.57 -16.78
N SER A 3 3.01 19.26 -18.08
CA SER A 3 2.33 18.07 -18.60
C SER A 3 2.85 16.77 -17.97
N TYR A 4 4.16 16.69 -17.71
CA TYR A 4 4.76 15.55 -17.00
C TYR A 4 4.28 15.44 -15.55
N GLU A 5 4.27 16.56 -14.82
CA GLU A 5 3.82 16.61 -13.42
C GLU A 5 2.34 16.24 -13.31
N ALA A 6 1.51 16.73 -14.22
CA ALA A 6 0.09 16.38 -14.30
C ALA A 6 -0.12 14.86 -14.49
N LYS A 7 0.70 14.23 -15.34
CA LYS A 7 0.67 12.76 -15.51
C LYS A 7 1.10 12.03 -14.25
N GLN A 8 2.10 12.53 -13.52
CA GLN A 8 2.52 11.94 -12.25
C GLN A 8 1.44 12.08 -11.18
N GLU A 9 0.81 13.25 -11.05
CA GLU A 9 -0.30 13.43 -10.12
C GLU A 9 -1.50 12.54 -10.47
N ALA A 10 -1.91 12.47 -11.74
CA ALA A 10 -2.97 11.56 -12.16
C ALA A 10 -2.62 10.09 -11.87
N ARG A 11 -1.36 9.70 -12.05
CA ARG A 11 -0.89 8.35 -11.73
C ARG A 11 -0.93 8.09 -10.22
N LYS A 12 -0.52 9.06 -9.40
CA LYS A 12 -0.55 8.99 -7.94
C LYS A 12 -2.00 8.86 -7.46
N ALA A 13 -2.88 9.75 -7.89
CA ALA A 13 -4.30 9.76 -7.52
C ALA A 13 -4.97 8.41 -7.86
N ARG A 14 -4.70 7.85 -9.05
CA ARG A 14 -5.20 6.51 -9.41
C ARG A 14 -4.73 5.41 -8.46
N TYR A 15 -3.47 5.45 -8.01
CA TYR A 15 -2.99 4.46 -7.04
C TYR A 15 -3.59 4.67 -5.65
N GLU A 16 -3.83 5.91 -5.24
CA GLU A 16 -4.51 6.23 -3.98
C GLU A 16 -5.96 5.71 -4.00
N GLU A 17 -6.71 5.98 -5.07
CA GLU A 17 -8.06 5.45 -5.26
C GLU A 17 -8.10 3.92 -5.23
N LEU A 18 -7.14 3.25 -5.89
CA LEU A 18 -7.02 1.79 -5.85
C LEU A 18 -6.70 1.29 -4.44
N ALA A 19 -5.86 2.00 -3.69
CA ALA A 19 -5.55 1.65 -2.31
C ALA A 19 -6.79 1.75 -1.42
N GLU A 20 -7.53 2.86 -1.51
CA GLU A 20 -8.78 3.09 -0.76
C GLU A 20 -9.85 2.05 -1.11
N LYS A 21 -10.04 1.75 -2.39
CA LYS A 21 -10.98 0.73 -2.83
C LYS A 21 -10.68 -0.64 -2.23
N ASN A 22 -9.40 -1.03 -2.22
CA ASN A 22 -8.98 -2.30 -1.63
C ASN A 22 -9.05 -2.29 -0.09
N GLN A 23 -8.83 -1.15 0.57
CA GLN A 23 -9.08 -1.01 2.02
C GLN A 23 -10.56 -1.22 2.35
N ALA A 24 -11.45 -0.58 1.58
CA ALA A 24 -12.89 -0.75 1.75
C ALA A 24 -13.33 -2.20 1.49
N GLU A 25 -12.75 -2.87 0.50
CA GLU A 25 -12.99 -4.29 0.25
C GLU A 25 -12.51 -5.17 1.40
N ALA A 26 -11.31 -4.91 1.94
CA ALA A 26 -10.79 -5.63 3.10
C ALA A 26 -11.73 -5.52 4.30
N ALA A 27 -12.17 -4.30 4.63
CA ALA A 27 -13.11 -4.06 5.72
C ALA A 27 -14.44 -4.82 5.53
N ARG A 28 -14.98 -4.84 4.30
CA ARG A 28 -16.20 -5.60 3.96
C ARG A 28 -16.01 -7.09 4.12
N GLU A 29 -14.89 -7.63 3.68
CA GLU A 29 -14.60 -9.07 3.82
C GLU A 29 -14.36 -9.47 5.28
N PHE A 30 -13.67 -8.65 6.08
CA PHE A 30 -13.55 -8.88 7.52
C PHE A 30 -14.90 -8.86 8.23
N HIS A 31 -15.79 -7.93 7.85
CA HIS A 31 -17.16 -7.91 8.37
C HIS A 31 -17.95 -9.18 7.99
N LYS A 32 -17.80 -9.70 6.77
CA LYS A 32 -18.39 -11.00 6.38
C LYS A 32 -17.79 -12.19 7.14
N GLY A 33 -16.59 -12.01 7.68
CA GLY A 33 -15.88 -12.95 8.52
C GLY A 33 -16.39 -13.03 9.96
N ASP A 34 -17.32 -12.16 10.34
CA ASP A 34 -17.84 -12.11 11.71
C ASP A 34 -18.62 -13.39 12.06
N LEU A 35 -18.24 -13.98 13.20
CA LEU A 35 -18.82 -15.20 13.76
C LEU A 35 -19.59 -14.97 15.05
N ARG A 36 -19.73 -13.71 15.49
CA ARG A 36 -20.62 -13.33 16.59
C ARG A 36 -21.97 -14.03 16.50
N GLU A 37 -22.50 -14.40 17.66
CA GLU A 37 -23.72 -15.21 17.75
C GLU A 37 -24.89 -14.54 17.03
N GLU A 38 -24.99 -13.21 17.05
CA GLU A 38 -26.02 -12.45 16.35
C GLU A 38 -25.95 -12.60 14.83
N VAL A 39 -24.76 -12.88 14.28
CA VAL A 39 -24.49 -13.03 12.84
C VAL A 39 -24.56 -14.50 12.42
N SER A 40 -23.92 -15.38 13.19
CA SER A 40 -23.77 -16.80 12.85
C SER A 40 -24.90 -17.68 13.41
N GLY A 41 -25.51 -17.25 14.52
CA GLY A 41 -26.41 -18.02 15.39
C GLY A 41 -25.72 -19.16 16.11
N ILE A 42 -24.40 -19.07 16.32
CA ILE A 42 -23.58 -20.06 16.99
C ILE A 42 -22.96 -19.37 18.21
N PRO A 43 -23.30 -19.79 19.44
CA PRO A 43 -22.65 -19.29 20.64
C PRO A 43 -21.14 -19.54 20.62
N PHE A 44 -20.37 -18.57 21.12
CA PHE A 44 -18.92 -18.74 21.22
C PHE A 44 -18.55 -19.92 22.12
N GLY A 45 -17.57 -20.71 21.67
CA GLY A 45 -17.10 -21.90 22.40
C GLY A 45 -17.99 -23.14 22.24
N GLN A 46 -19.11 -23.06 21.52
CA GLN A 46 -19.93 -24.24 21.23
C GLN A 46 -19.15 -25.22 20.33
N PRO A 47 -19.01 -26.51 20.70
CA PRO A 47 -18.41 -27.50 19.83
C PRO A 47 -19.33 -27.85 18.64
N ILE A 48 -18.74 -28.31 17.53
CA ILE A 48 -19.51 -28.85 16.41
C ILE A 48 -20.15 -30.18 16.85
N ARG A 49 -21.47 -30.21 16.98
CA ARG A 49 -22.21 -31.44 17.32
C ARG A 49 -22.36 -32.33 16.09
N VAL A 50 -21.42 -33.26 15.92
CA VAL A 50 -21.39 -34.21 14.79
C VAL A 50 -22.63 -35.10 14.80
N GLY A 51 -23.25 -35.29 13.62
CA GLY A 51 -24.48 -36.06 13.43
C GLY A 51 -25.77 -35.29 13.77
N HIS A 52 -25.68 -34.04 14.21
CA HIS A 52 -26.86 -33.21 14.51
C HIS A 52 -27.28 -32.38 13.30
N HIS A 53 -28.57 -32.07 13.19
CA HIS A 53 -29.11 -31.25 12.09
C HIS A 53 -28.44 -29.87 11.97
N SER A 54 -27.87 -29.33 13.06
CA SER A 54 -27.14 -28.05 13.06
C SER A 54 -25.67 -28.15 12.62
N GLU A 55 -25.12 -29.36 12.44
CA GLU A 55 -23.71 -29.56 12.07
C GLU A 55 -23.35 -28.83 10.78
N GLY A 56 -24.18 -29.00 9.73
CA GLY A 56 -23.92 -28.40 8.42
C GLY A 56 -23.88 -26.88 8.49
N ARG A 57 -24.82 -26.25 9.22
CA ARG A 57 -24.84 -24.80 9.46
C ARG A 57 -23.56 -24.35 10.16
N HIS A 58 -23.14 -25.08 11.20
CA HIS A 58 -21.95 -24.73 11.97
C HIS A 58 -20.69 -24.76 11.10
N ARG A 59 -20.45 -25.86 10.38
CA ARG A 59 -19.30 -26.00 9.48
C ARG A 59 -19.30 -24.93 8.38
N ASN A 60 -20.47 -24.64 7.81
CA ASN A 60 -20.60 -23.63 6.77
C ASN A 60 -20.32 -22.21 7.29
N ALA A 61 -20.71 -21.88 8.52
CA ALA A 61 -20.38 -20.60 9.14
C ALA A 61 -18.87 -20.43 9.29
N ILE A 62 -18.18 -21.42 9.85
CA ILE A 62 -16.72 -21.41 10.01
C ILE A 62 -16.02 -21.32 8.64
N LYS A 63 -16.49 -22.10 7.65
CA LYS A 63 -15.91 -22.08 6.30
C LYS A 63 -16.08 -20.72 5.62
N ARG A 64 -17.27 -20.12 5.73
CA ARG A 64 -17.54 -18.77 5.19
C ARG A 64 -16.64 -17.74 5.83
N ALA A 65 -16.53 -17.77 7.16
CA ALA A 65 -15.72 -16.82 7.91
C ALA A 65 -14.24 -16.93 7.54
N ASN A 66 -13.69 -18.15 7.52
CA ASN A 66 -12.31 -18.39 7.09
C ASN A 66 -12.04 -17.87 5.67
N ASN A 67 -12.93 -18.14 4.72
CA ASN A 67 -12.78 -17.68 3.34
C ASN A 67 -12.86 -16.15 3.25
N ALA A 68 -13.74 -15.52 4.01
CA ALA A 68 -13.86 -14.06 4.06
C ALA A 68 -12.60 -13.42 4.68
N MET A 69 -12.08 -13.98 5.78
CA MET A 69 -10.84 -13.52 6.39
C MET A 69 -9.65 -13.60 5.43
N ARG A 70 -9.50 -14.70 4.68
CA ARG A 70 -8.44 -14.83 3.65
C ARG A 70 -8.55 -13.75 2.59
N ARG A 71 -9.76 -13.53 2.03
CA ARG A 71 -9.98 -12.47 1.04
C ARG A 71 -9.72 -11.09 1.60
N GLY A 72 -10.09 -10.84 2.86
CA GLY A 72 -9.82 -9.56 3.53
C GLY A 72 -8.32 -9.29 3.67
N ILE A 73 -7.53 -10.30 4.04
CA ILE A 73 -6.05 -10.18 4.11
C ILE A 73 -5.46 -9.91 2.72
N GLU A 74 -5.91 -10.61 1.69
CA GLU A 74 -5.46 -10.39 0.31
C GLU A 74 -5.79 -8.96 -0.18
N ALA A 75 -7.00 -8.48 0.09
CA ALA A 75 -7.41 -7.12 -0.24
C ALA A 75 -6.58 -6.07 0.54
N GLN A 76 -6.33 -6.29 1.84
CA GLN A 76 -5.50 -5.41 2.64
C GLN A 76 -4.06 -5.35 2.12
N SER A 77 -3.49 -6.49 1.71
CA SER A 77 -2.16 -6.55 1.09
C SER A 77 -2.11 -5.76 -0.23
N LYS A 78 -3.13 -5.92 -1.10
CA LYS A 78 -3.27 -5.12 -2.34
C LYS A 78 -3.37 -3.63 -2.05
N ALA A 79 -4.10 -3.24 -1.01
CA ALA A 79 -4.21 -1.84 -0.60
C ALA A 79 -2.84 -1.27 -0.19
N GLY A 80 -2.10 -1.99 0.65
CA GLY A 80 -0.73 -1.61 1.03
C GLY A 80 0.22 -1.49 -0.16
N HIS A 81 0.12 -2.41 -1.12
CA HIS A 81 0.90 -2.36 -2.36
C HIS A 81 0.62 -1.09 -3.19
N TYR A 82 -0.66 -0.73 -3.37
CA TYR A 82 -1.01 0.47 -4.12
C TYR A 82 -0.66 1.76 -3.36
N ALA A 83 -0.81 1.79 -2.03
CA ALA A 83 -0.35 2.91 -1.21
C ALA A 83 1.17 3.10 -1.34
N ALA A 84 1.94 2.01 -1.30
CA ALA A 84 3.38 2.04 -1.52
C ALA A 84 3.73 2.54 -2.94
N LYS A 85 2.98 2.15 -3.97
CA LYS A 85 3.16 2.68 -5.32
C LYS A 85 2.88 4.17 -5.40
N ALA A 86 1.78 4.65 -4.82
CA ALA A 86 1.44 6.08 -4.75
C ALA A 86 2.56 6.88 -4.07
N ALA A 87 3.06 6.40 -2.94
CA ALA A 87 4.14 7.05 -2.19
C ALA A 87 5.48 7.11 -2.94
N ASN A 88 5.68 6.25 -3.95
CA ASN A 88 6.89 6.21 -4.76
C ASN A 88 6.78 6.92 -6.11
N VAL A 89 5.58 7.41 -6.47
CA VAL A 89 5.41 8.24 -7.67
C VAL A 89 6.26 9.51 -7.53
N GLY A 90 7.07 9.81 -8.56
CA GLY A 90 7.97 10.98 -8.56
C GLY A 90 9.27 10.83 -7.76
N LYS A 91 9.49 9.73 -7.02
CA LYS A 91 10.75 9.51 -6.25
C LYS A 91 11.87 8.86 -7.07
N GLY A 92 11.59 8.45 -8.31
CA GLY A 92 12.54 7.75 -9.19
C GLY A 92 13.67 8.62 -9.77
N GLY A 93 13.79 9.88 -9.36
CA GLY A 93 14.75 10.83 -9.91
C GLY A 93 14.16 11.72 -11.00
N ILE A 94 15.05 12.39 -11.75
CA ILE A 94 14.66 13.30 -12.83
C ILE A 94 14.42 12.46 -14.08
N SER A 95 13.18 12.45 -14.57
CA SER A 95 12.80 11.70 -15.78
C SER A 95 13.17 12.48 -17.02
N SER A 96 13.55 11.78 -18.10
CA SER A 96 13.76 12.38 -19.43
C SER A 96 12.49 12.96 -20.05
N ASP A 97 11.32 12.49 -19.62
CA ASP A 97 10.01 12.95 -20.12
C ASP A 97 9.56 14.28 -19.52
N ASP A 98 10.28 14.78 -18.50
CA ASP A 98 10.07 16.10 -17.96
C ASP A 98 10.72 17.14 -18.89
N PRO A 99 9.98 18.08 -19.50
CA PRO A 99 10.59 19.10 -20.34
C PRO A 99 11.57 20.02 -19.57
N GLU A 100 11.53 20.03 -18.24
CA GLU A 100 12.49 20.72 -17.39
C GLU A 100 13.66 19.82 -16.94
N ALA A 101 13.76 18.58 -17.44
CA ALA A 101 14.75 17.60 -17.00
C ALA A 101 16.18 18.12 -17.05
N VAL A 102 16.55 18.79 -18.15
CA VAL A 102 17.89 19.35 -18.36
C VAL A 102 18.21 20.43 -17.32
N VAL A 103 17.25 21.29 -17.01
CA VAL A 103 17.41 22.35 -16.00
C VAL A 103 17.60 21.72 -14.62
N LYS A 104 16.71 20.80 -14.24
CA LYS A 104 16.77 20.07 -12.96
C LYS A 104 18.08 19.29 -12.80
N LEU A 105 18.58 18.67 -13.89
CA LEU A 105 19.85 17.93 -13.89
C LEU A 105 21.05 18.86 -13.70
N ARG A 106 21.09 20.01 -14.40
CA ARG A 106 22.17 21.00 -14.25
C ARG A 106 22.22 21.56 -12.84
N GLU A 107 21.08 21.89 -12.24
CA GLU A 107 21.02 22.34 -10.85
C GLU A 107 21.50 21.27 -9.87
N LYS A 108 21.12 20.01 -10.10
CA LYS A 108 21.57 18.89 -9.28
C LYS A 108 23.08 18.68 -9.40
N LEU A 109 23.62 18.78 -10.61
CA LEU A 109 25.06 18.70 -10.87
C LEU A 109 25.81 19.81 -10.13
N ALA A 110 25.39 21.07 -10.29
CA ALA A 110 26.01 22.21 -9.62
C ALA A 110 26.01 22.05 -8.08
N LYS A 111 24.91 21.54 -7.50
CA LYS A 111 24.84 21.24 -6.05
C LYS A 111 25.84 20.15 -5.64
N LEU A 112 26.00 19.11 -6.45
CA LEU A 112 26.94 18.02 -6.19
C LEU A 112 28.40 18.48 -6.32
N GLU A 113 28.71 19.28 -7.34
CA GLU A 113 30.03 19.88 -7.53
C GLU A 113 30.38 20.81 -6.35
N ALA A 114 29.46 21.68 -5.92
CA ALA A 114 29.66 22.54 -4.76
C ALA A 114 29.84 21.77 -3.46
N ARG A 115 29.24 20.57 -3.32
CA ARG A 115 29.47 19.68 -2.18
C ARG A 115 30.83 19.00 -2.27
N GLN A 116 31.24 18.58 -3.46
CA GLN A 116 32.53 17.97 -3.71
C GLN A 116 33.67 18.94 -3.38
N GLU A 117 33.60 20.19 -3.84
CA GLU A 117 34.62 21.20 -3.55
C GLU A 117 34.72 21.53 -2.06
N ARG A 118 33.59 21.61 -1.35
CA ARG A 118 33.59 21.76 0.13
C ARG A 118 34.29 20.60 0.84
N MET A 119 34.07 19.37 0.40
CA MET A 119 34.73 18.19 0.98
C MET A 119 36.25 18.19 0.69
N LYS A 120 36.66 18.57 -0.53
CA LYS A 120 38.08 18.70 -0.88
C LYS A 120 38.76 19.80 -0.05
N ALA A 121 38.10 20.92 0.18
CA ALA A 121 38.63 22.02 0.98
C ALA A 121 38.79 21.62 2.46
N GLY A 122 37.78 20.99 3.08
CA GLY A 122 37.85 20.55 4.48
C GLY A 122 38.82 19.39 4.72
N GLY A 123 39.02 18.50 3.75
CA GLY A 123 40.03 17.44 3.83
C GLY A 123 41.48 17.94 3.78
N ARG A 124 41.69 19.19 3.35
CA ARG A 124 43.02 19.82 3.26
C ARG A 124 43.50 20.40 4.61
N GLU A 125 42.58 20.62 5.56
CA GLU A 125 42.89 21.23 6.87
C GLU A 125 43.20 20.20 7.98
N VAL A 126 42.84 18.92 7.78
CA VAL A 126 43.06 17.83 8.78
C VAL A 126 44.36 17.05 8.52
N GLY A 127 45.18 17.49 7.55
CA GLY A 127 46.39 16.79 7.10
C GLY A 127 47.67 17.63 7.17
N ALA A 128 47.79 18.56 8.14
CA ALA A 128 49.00 19.34 8.41
C ALA A 128 49.49 19.12 9.84
#